data_AF-A0A162SHV2-F1
#
_entry.id   AF-A0A162SHV2-F1
#
_cell.length_a   1.000
_cell.length_b   1.000
_cell.length_c   1.000
_cell.angle_alpha   90.00
_cell.angle_beta   90.00
_cell.angle_gamma   90.00
#
_symmetry.space_group_name_H-M   'P 1'
#
loop_
_entity.id
_entity.type
_entity.pdbx_description
1 polymer ?
#
loop_
_entity_poly.entity_id
_entity_poly.type
_entity_poly.pdbx_seq_one_letter_code
_entity_poly.pdbx_strand_id
1 'polypeptide(L)'
;MNNLIFYFRKSTKLKKLYVQILISISILFISLLTISTTTVQASNDTAVSNITVKRVSGNDRYSTSLAISKEGWKSSDYAILTSGENYPDALSAAPLAKKYNCPIILTSKYSLSDNIISELKRLAVKEVFILGGSGVISDNIDIQLHSININISRIAGADRYETSSKIAENLGTCDEIFIANGENFADALSAAPIASIKNIPILLSPSDSLNKTSAAFINSKNIYKSYVVGDAASLSEDIFNSVTKLNPERIDGNDKYDRNINVITKFKDQIDFSTIFIASGNDFPDSLSGCALAAKTNSPVILVNNNNFDKIENLIKDRDIKNVMILGGEGAVPNNVKEELVNAVNPSGILTQKVVTVSNSKELIQNIAPNTKILLKSGDYNLLEPKILDNKYVVYNQVFDGYELEIKDIDNFTIEGDKDSKVNLLIDPRYAYVMHFKNSNNINISGIVAGHYPDKGSCVGGVFRFEDCKDIKVNNSDLFGCGTEGLTLDNVDNLQFINSTIRDCSYGIMTINNSTNISFYNSTFKDNMEFYSINAIHSDASFVKCNIVNNKILSEDSGDLFNLDIYSKLSVSDSTIENNSVKNLTNEKNNITFKNIVFKGNDFDNN
;
A
#
# COMPACT_ATOMS: atom_id res chain seq x y z
N MET A 1 -100.00 -3.35 -6.14
CA MET A 1 -98.86 -2.44 -6.42
C MET A 1 -97.88 -2.30 -5.25
N ASN A 2 -97.74 -3.31 -4.36
CA ASN A 2 -96.88 -3.25 -3.16
C ASN A 2 -95.66 -4.20 -3.18
N ASN A 3 -95.46 -5.00 -4.23
CA ASN A 3 -94.32 -5.94 -4.31
C ASN A 3 -93.14 -5.44 -5.18
N LEU A 4 -93.27 -4.30 -5.87
CA LEU A 4 -92.16 -3.73 -6.66
C LEU A 4 -91.26 -2.78 -5.85
N ILE A 5 -91.78 -2.18 -4.78
CA ILE A 5 -91.05 -1.19 -3.96
C ILE A 5 -90.02 -1.85 -3.04
N PHE A 6 -90.23 -3.12 -2.66
CA PHE A 6 -89.27 -3.85 -1.82
C PHE A 6 -87.99 -4.25 -2.57
N TYR A 7 -88.10 -4.50 -3.89
CA TYR A 7 -86.95 -4.88 -4.72
C TYR A 7 -86.03 -3.70 -5.03
N PHE A 8 -86.58 -2.50 -5.22
CA PHE A 8 -85.80 -1.28 -5.48
C PHE A 8 -85.10 -0.71 -4.22
N ARG A 9 -85.65 -0.94 -3.03
CA ARG A 9 -85.02 -0.50 -1.76
C ARG A 9 -83.83 -1.37 -1.32
N LYS A 10 -83.82 -2.66 -1.69
CA LYS A 10 -82.67 -3.56 -1.42
C LYS A 10 -81.51 -3.33 -2.40
N SER A 11 -81.83 -3.00 -3.65
CA SER A 11 -80.85 -2.67 -4.72
C SER A 11 -80.06 -1.38 -4.44
N THR A 12 -80.71 -0.35 -3.88
CA THR A 12 -80.04 0.95 -3.60
C THR A 12 -79.12 0.90 -2.38
N LYS A 13 -79.46 0.12 -1.34
CA LYS A 13 -78.54 -0.13 -0.22
C LYS A 13 -77.34 -0.99 -0.62
N LEU A 14 -77.53 -2.01 -1.45
CA LEU A 14 -76.41 -2.80 -1.99
C LEU A 14 -75.50 -1.95 -2.88
N LYS A 15 -76.05 -1.11 -3.76
CA LYS A 15 -75.24 -0.22 -4.61
C LYS A 15 -74.47 0.83 -3.80
N LYS A 16 -75.06 1.40 -2.74
CA LYS A 16 -74.33 2.31 -1.83
C LYS A 16 -73.22 1.59 -1.05
N LEU A 17 -73.46 0.36 -0.62
CA LEU A 17 -72.45 -0.47 0.06
C LEU A 17 -71.31 -0.86 -0.89
N TYR A 18 -71.62 -1.22 -2.14
CA TYR A 18 -70.60 -1.51 -3.16
C TYR A 18 -69.80 -0.26 -3.55
N VAL A 19 -70.42 0.90 -3.66
CA VAL A 19 -69.72 2.17 -3.94
C VAL A 19 -68.88 2.61 -2.74
N GLN A 20 -69.32 2.42 -1.50
CA GLN A 20 -68.50 2.67 -0.31
C GLN A 20 -67.34 1.67 -0.19
N ILE A 21 -67.56 0.38 -0.47
CA ILE A 21 -66.48 -0.62 -0.48
C ILE A 21 -65.48 -0.33 -1.60
N LEU A 22 -65.93 0.09 -2.79
CA LEU A 22 -65.04 0.49 -3.89
C LEU A 22 -64.27 1.77 -3.56
N ILE A 23 -64.89 2.79 -2.95
CA ILE A 23 -64.20 4.02 -2.53
C ILE A 23 -63.20 3.74 -1.40
N SER A 24 -63.54 2.86 -0.44
CA SER A 24 -62.63 2.45 0.63
C SER A 24 -61.47 1.59 0.12
N ILE A 25 -61.69 0.72 -0.87
CA ILE A 25 -60.63 -0.06 -1.53
C ILE A 25 -59.73 0.85 -2.39
N SER A 26 -60.29 1.86 -3.06
CA SER A 26 -59.51 2.86 -3.79
C SER A 26 -58.64 3.74 -2.88
N ILE A 27 -59.16 4.13 -1.71
CA ILE A 27 -58.39 4.93 -0.73
C ILE A 27 -57.32 4.07 -0.04
N LEU A 28 -57.57 2.78 0.19
CA LEU A 28 -56.57 1.84 0.72
C LEU A 28 -55.47 1.50 -0.31
N PHE A 29 -55.78 1.52 -1.61
CA PHE A 29 -54.80 1.33 -2.68
C PHE A 29 -53.97 2.59 -2.97
N ILE A 30 -54.50 3.79 -2.70
CA ILE A 30 -53.77 5.06 -2.86
C ILE A 30 -52.89 5.35 -1.62
N SER A 31 -53.22 4.81 -0.44
CA SER A 31 -52.38 4.92 0.77
C SER A 31 -51.29 3.84 0.90
N LEU A 32 -51.19 2.89 -0.04
CA LEU A 32 -50.09 1.91 -0.14
C LEU A 32 -49.15 2.16 -1.33
N LEU A 33 -49.34 3.26 -2.07
CA LEU A 33 -48.43 3.72 -3.12
C LEU A 33 -47.60 4.93 -2.67
N THR A 34 -47.07 4.89 -1.45
CA THR A 34 -45.77 5.52 -1.18
C THR A 34 -44.74 4.41 -1.15
N ILE A 35 -44.53 3.77 -2.29
CA ILE A 35 -43.23 3.19 -2.56
C ILE A 35 -42.34 4.41 -2.65
N SER A 36 -41.59 4.65 -1.58
CA SER A 36 -40.39 5.45 -1.61
C SER A 36 -39.68 5.08 -2.90
N THR A 37 -39.65 5.98 -3.88
CA THR A 37 -38.63 5.94 -4.89
C THR A 37 -37.34 6.25 -4.15
N THR A 38 -36.81 5.25 -3.43
CA THR A 38 -35.39 5.06 -3.41
C THR A 38 -35.05 5.03 -4.88
N THR A 39 -34.51 6.14 -5.38
CA THR A 39 -33.50 6.05 -6.40
C THR A 39 -32.54 4.98 -5.88
N VAL A 40 -32.77 3.73 -6.28
CA VAL A 40 -31.67 2.82 -6.52
C VAL A 40 -30.94 3.56 -7.62
N GLN A 41 -30.04 4.45 -7.20
CA GLN A 41 -28.85 4.72 -7.96
C GLN A 41 -28.40 3.32 -8.30
N ALA A 42 -28.59 2.90 -9.56
CA ALA A 42 -27.86 1.77 -10.06
C ALA A 42 -26.43 2.11 -9.65
N SER A 43 -25.91 1.40 -8.66
CA SER A 43 -24.48 1.30 -8.52
C SER A 43 -24.06 0.94 -9.93
N ASN A 44 -23.38 1.86 -10.60
CA ASN A 44 -22.56 1.49 -11.72
C ASN A 44 -21.63 0.46 -11.10
N ASP A 45 -22.06 -0.81 -11.18
CA ASP A 45 -21.22 -1.96 -10.97
C ASP A 45 -20.31 -1.91 -12.19
N THR A 46 -19.36 -0.97 -12.12
CA THR A 46 -18.13 -1.01 -12.89
C THR A 46 -17.62 -2.40 -12.63
N ALA A 47 -17.80 -3.28 -13.61
CA ALA A 47 -17.27 -4.63 -13.56
C ALA A 47 -15.87 -4.53 -12.99
N VAL A 48 -15.70 -4.98 -11.74
CA VAL A 48 -14.43 -4.89 -11.04
C VAL A 48 -13.44 -5.62 -11.92
N SER A 49 -12.49 -4.90 -12.51
CA SER A 49 -11.43 -5.54 -13.30
C SER A 49 -10.67 -6.40 -12.30
N ASN A 50 -10.85 -7.72 -12.38
CA ASN A 50 -10.14 -8.66 -11.54
C ASN A 50 -8.68 -8.68 -11.99
N ILE A 51 -7.87 -7.78 -11.43
CA ILE A 51 -6.42 -7.78 -11.62
C ILE A 51 -5.86 -9.08 -11.04
N THR A 52 -5.16 -9.84 -11.87
CA THR A 52 -4.49 -11.06 -11.45
C THR A 52 -3.07 -10.73 -11.02
N VAL A 53 -2.73 -11.03 -9.77
CA VAL A 53 -1.39 -10.81 -9.22
C VAL A 53 -0.70 -12.15 -9.08
N LYS A 54 0.46 -12.31 -9.72
CA LYS A 54 1.22 -13.57 -9.70
C LYS A 54 2.69 -13.31 -9.39
N ARG A 55 3.22 -14.01 -8.40
CA ARG A 55 4.66 -14.04 -8.12
C ARG A 55 5.29 -15.23 -8.84
N VAL A 56 6.38 -14.96 -9.56
CA VAL A 56 7.20 -15.95 -10.27
C VAL A 56 8.57 -15.94 -9.63
N SER A 57 8.84 -16.95 -8.79
CA SER A 57 10.05 -17.00 -7.95
C SER A 57 10.46 -18.44 -7.65
N GLY A 58 11.74 -18.62 -7.35
CA GLY A 58 12.28 -19.80 -6.69
C GLY A 58 12.98 -19.44 -5.37
N ASN A 59 13.67 -20.42 -4.78
CA ASN A 59 14.44 -20.23 -3.54
C ASN A 59 15.72 -19.40 -3.74
N ASP A 60 16.17 -19.28 -4.99
CA ASP A 60 17.36 -18.55 -5.40
C ASP A 60 17.21 -18.01 -6.84
N ARG A 61 18.20 -17.24 -7.30
CA ARG A 61 18.23 -16.67 -8.66
C ARG A 61 18.11 -17.71 -9.78
N TYR A 62 18.71 -18.89 -9.58
CA TYR A 62 18.70 -19.95 -10.59
C TYR A 62 17.29 -20.52 -10.72
N SER A 63 16.68 -20.91 -9.61
CA SER A 63 15.32 -21.43 -9.56
C SER A 63 14.27 -20.38 -9.95
N THR A 64 14.48 -19.08 -9.68
CA THR A 64 13.64 -18.01 -10.23
C THR A 64 13.74 -17.96 -11.76
N SER A 65 14.94 -18.03 -12.36
CA SER A 65 15.08 -18.06 -13.82
C SER A 65 14.37 -19.27 -14.46
N LEU A 66 14.40 -20.44 -13.80
CA LEU A 66 13.65 -21.62 -14.24
C LEU A 66 12.13 -21.46 -14.07
N ALA A 67 11.67 -20.79 -13.00
CA ALA A 67 10.25 -20.48 -12.82
C ALA A 67 9.74 -19.54 -13.92
N ILE A 68 10.53 -18.53 -14.27
CA ILE A 68 10.25 -17.61 -15.39
C ILE A 68 10.19 -18.37 -16.72
N SER A 69 11.10 -19.34 -16.93
CA SER A 69 11.08 -20.21 -18.11
C SER A 69 9.80 -21.05 -18.20
N LYS A 70 9.38 -21.66 -17.10
CA LYS A 70 8.12 -22.44 -17.03
C LYS A 70 6.89 -21.58 -17.29
N GLU A 71 6.93 -20.33 -16.86
CA GLU A 71 5.84 -19.39 -17.06
C GLU A 71 5.68 -18.99 -18.53
N GLY A 72 6.77 -18.67 -19.21
CA GLY A 72 6.72 -18.16 -20.59
C GLY A 72 6.75 -19.21 -21.70
N TRP A 73 7.23 -20.43 -21.41
CA TRP A 73 7.55 -21.41 -22.45
C TRP A 73 7.15 -22.82 -22.08
N LYS A 74 6.23 -23.40 -22.85
CA LYS A 74 5.95 -24.85 -22.82
C LYS A 74 7.06 -25.64 -23.50
N SER A 75 7.60 -25.10 -24.59
CA SER A 75 8.74 -25.61 -25.36
C SER A 75 9.53 -24.45 -25.97
N SER A 76 10.79 -24.68 -26.32
CA SER A 76 11.64 -23.74 -27.04
C SER A 76 12.80 -24.49 -27.69
N ASP A 77 13.03 -24.28 -29.00
CA ASP A 77 14.18 -24.86 -29.70
C ASP A 77 15.50 -24.24 -29.22
N TYR A 78 15.44 -23.05 -28.65
CA TYR A 78 16.60 -22.28 -28.17
C TYR A 78 16.51 -22.01 -26.66
N ALA A 79 17.64 -21.77 -26.02
CA ALA A 79 17.70 -21.09 -24.73
C ALA A 79 18.94 -20.19 -24.68
N ILE A 80 18.87 -19.10 -23.93
CA ILE A 80 20.06 -18.31 -23.60
C ILE A 80 20.54 -18.74 -22.22
N LEU A 81 21.83 -19.03 -22.10
CA LEU A 81 22.47 -19.38 -20.84
C LEU A 81 23.46 -18.28 -20.44
N THR A 82 23.25 -17.68 -19.27
CA THR A 82 24.13 -16.62 -18.74
C THR A 82 24.53 -16.90 -17.31
N SER A 83 25.56 -16.21 -16.81
CA SER A 83 25.96 -16.37 -15.41
C SER A 83 24.92 -15.76 -14.47
N GLY A 84 24.58 -16.51 -13.42
CA GLY A 84 23.83 -15.96 -12.28
C GLY A 84 24.72 -15.21 -11.30
N GLU A 85 26.04 -15.25 -11.46
CA GLU A 85 27.02 -14.69 -10.53
C GLU A 85 27.60 -13.37 -11.03
N ASN A 86 27.77 -13.23 -12.35
CA ASN A 86 28.37 -12.06 -13.01
C ASN A 86 27.48 -11.57 -14.16
N TYR A 87 26.84 -10.42 -13.97
CA TYR A 87 25.79 -9.88 -14.84
C TYR A 87 26.21 -9.21 -16.17
N PRO A 88 27.40 -8.60 -16.35
CA PRO A 88 27.62 -7.66 -17.45
C PRO A 88 27.38 -8.21 -18.85
N ASP A 89 27.81 -9.45 -19.11
CA ASP A 89 27.64 -10.13 -20.40
C ASP A 89 26.18 -10.45 -20.72
N ALA A 90 25.31 -10.46 -19.70
CA ALA A 90 23.91 -10.83 -19.83
C ALA A 90 22.98 -9.63 -20.04
N LEU A 91 23.41 -8.39 -19.72
CA LEU A 91 22.54 -7.21 -19.73
C LEU A 91 21.94 -6.90 -21.11
N SER A 92 22.59 -7.35 -22.18
CA SER A 92 22.14 -7.17 -23.57
C SER A 92 21.40 -8.39 -24.14
N ALA A 93 21.10 -9.39 -23.32
CA ALA A 93 20.55 -10.67 -23.75
C ALA A 93 19.08 -10.61 -24.20
N ALA A 94 18.27 -9.74 -23.60
CA ALA A 94 16.82 -9.77 -23.78
C ALA A 94 16.37 -9.60 -25.25
N PRO A 95 16.96 -8.69 -26.06
CA PRO A 95 16.62 -8.60 -27.48
C PRO A 95 16.92 -9.89 -28.24
N LEU A 96 18.04 -10.54 -27.95
CA LEU A 96 18.40 -11.83 -28.54
C LEU A 96 17.41 -12.93 -28.11
N ALA A 97 17.02 -12.94 -26.84
CA ALA A 97 16.03 -13.87 -26.31
C ALA A 97 14.68 -13.72 -27.01
N LYS A 98 14.24 -12.48 -27.26
CA LYS A 98 13.02 -12.18 -28.01
C LYS A 98 13.12 -12.61 -29.46
N LYS A 99 14.25 -12.36 -30.13
CA LYS A 99 14.50 -12.80 -31.52
C LYS A 99 14.33 -14.32 -31.69
N TYR A 100 14.87 -15.11 -30.77
CA TYR A 100 14.76 -16.57 -30.80
C TYR A 100 13.54 -17.12 -30.03
N ASN A 101 12.70 -16.23 -29.49
CA ASN A 101 11.56 -16.57 -28.63
C ASN A 101 11.92 -17.61 -27.56
N CYS A 102 13.00 -17.38 -26.82
CA CYS A 102 13.55 -18.33 -25.86
C CYS A 102 13.76 -17.73 -24.45
N PRO A 103 13.81 -18.57 -23.41
CA PRO A 103 14.09 -18.11 -22.05
C PRO A 103 15.57 -17.74 -21.87
N ILE A 104 15.82 -16.85 -20.92
CA ILE A 104 17.15 -16.63 -20.32
C ILE A 104 17.21 -17.49 -19.05
N ILE A 105 18.16 -18.42 -19.00
CA ILE A 105 18.41 -19.33 -17.90
C ILE A 105 19.75 -18.96 -17.26
N LEU A 106 19.78 -18.89 -15.93
CA LEU A 106 20.99 -18.59 -15.17
C LEU A 106 21.71 -19.87 -14.76
N THR A 107 23.04 -19.85 -14.82
CA THR A 107 23.90 -20.94 -14.35
C THR A 107 25.02 -20.45 -13.44
N SER A 108 25.49 -21.36 -12.57
CA SER A 108 26.78 -21.21 -11.90
C SER A 108 27.92 -21.37 -12.91
N LYS A 109 29.11 -20.86 -12.57
CA LYS A 109 30.26 -20.85 -13.48
C LYS A 109 30.72 -22.23 -13.96
N TYR A 110 30.69 -23.23 -13.08
CA TYR A 110 31.42 -24.49 -13.31
C TYR A 110 30.53 -25.66 -13.72
N SER A 111 29.25 -25.66 -13.34
CA SER A 111 28.38 -26.80 -13.60
C SER A 111 26.92 -26.41 -13.78
N LEU A 112 26.26 -27.08 -14.73
CA LEU A 112 24.80 -27.12 -14.82
C LEU A 112 24.26 -27.97 -13.68
N SER A 113 23.28 -27.44 -12.96
CA SER A 113 22.52 -28.22 -11.99
C SER A 113 21.55 -29.18 -12.70
N ASP A 114 21.15 -30.24 -12.02
CA ASP A 114 20.14 -31.19 -12.53
C ASP A 114 18.82 -30.50 -12.87
N ASN A 115 18.48 -29.43 -12.15
CA ASN A 115 17.29 -28.62 -12.42
C ASN A 115 17.39 -27.88 -13.77
N ILE A 116 18.56 -27.32 -14.10
CA ILE A 116 18.78 -26.68 -15.41
C ILE A 116 18.73 -27.73 -16.52
N ILE A 117 19.40 -28.87 -16.35
CA ILE A 117 19.37 -29.97 -17.33
C ILE A 117 17.92 -30.43 -17.57
N SER A 118 17.15 -30.59 -16.50
CA SER A 118 15.74 -31.00 -16.58
C SER A 118 14.89 -29.97 -17.30
N GLU A 119 15.15 -28.68 -17.08
CA GLU A 119 14.42 -27.61 -17.76
C GLU A 119 14.75 -27.53 -19.25
N LEU A 120 16.02 -27.65 -19.63
CA LEU A 120 16.43 -27.71 -21.04
C LEU A 120 15.78 -28.89 -21.77
N LYS A 121 15.70 -30.06 -21.11
CA LYS A 121 14.99 -31.24 -21.62
C LYS A 121 13.47 -31.01 -21.72
N ARG A 122 12.85 -30.42 -20.70
CA ARG A 122 11.41 -30.08 -20.68
C ARG A 122 11.04 -29.18 -21.86
N LEU A 123 11.89 -28.20 -22.14
CA LEU A 123 11.72 -27.26 -23.25
C LEU A 123 12.01 -27.89 -24.62
N ALA A 124 12.68 -29.05 -24.66
CA ALA A 124 13.21 -29.68 -25.86
C ALA A 124 14.20 -28.78 -26.63
N VAL A 125 15.09 -28.11 -25.89
CA VAL A 125 16.12 -27.23 -26.46
C VAL A 125 17.05 -28.01 -27.37
N LYS A 126 17.32 -27.45 -28.56
CA LYS A 126 18.27 -27.97 -29.55
C LYS A 126 19.59 -27.20 -29.53
N GLU A 127 19.54 -25.90 -29.23
CA GLU A 127 20.70 -25.04 -29.20
C GLU A 127 20.67 -24.05 -28.04
N VAL A 128 21.81 -23.88 -27.38
CA VAL A 128 22.00 -22.90 -26.30
C VAL A 128 22.96 -21.81 -26.77
N PHE A 129 22.52 -20.55 -26.65
CA PHE A 129 23.39 -19.39 -26.76
C PHE A 129 24.03 -19.11 -25.40
N ILE A 130 25.33 -19.33 -25.28
CA ILE A 130 26.07 -19.00 -24.05
C ILE A 130 26.56 -17.56 -24.17
N LEU A 131 26.13 -16.68 -23.27
CA LEU A 131 26.61 -15.29 -23.24
C LEU A 131 27.69 -15.14 -22.17
N GLY A 132 28.88 -14.75 -22.61
CA GLY A 132 30.06 -14.61 -21.77
C GLY A 132 31.14 -15.66 -22.06
N GLY A 133 32.40 -15.27 -21.80
CA GLY A 133 33.57 -16.10 -22.05
C GLY A 133 33.73 -17.26 -21.07
N SER A 134 34.71 -18.13 -21.32
CA SER A 134 35.03 -19.28 -20.47
C SER A 134 35.42 -18.89 -19.04
N GLY A 135 35.90 -17.65 -18.83
CA GLY A 135 36.18 -17.09 -17.51
C GLY A 135 34.92 -16.87 -16.64
N VAL A 136 33.75 -16.73 -17.25
CA VAL A 136 32.45 -16.46 -16.58
C VAL A 136 31.55 -17.70 -16.60
N ILE A 137 31.55 -18.45 -17.70
CA ILE A 137 30.85 -19.74 -17.85
C ILE A 137 31.86 -20.72 -18.44
N SER A 138 32.38 -21.62 -17.61
CA SER A 138 33.50 -22.50 -17.98
C SER A 138 33.16 -23.45 -19.12
N ASP A 139 34.20 -23.94 -19.82
CA ASP A 139 34.06 -24.92 -20.91
C ASP A 139 33.50 -26.27 -20.43
N ASN A 140 33.48 -26.52 -19.11
CA ASN A 140 32.82 -27.70 -18.56
C ASN A 140 31.30 -27.68 -18.79
N ILE A 141 30.68 -26.49 -18.81
CA ILE A 141 29.27 -26.33 -19.18
C ILE A 141 29.06 -26.81 -20.62
N ASP A 142 30.00 -26.54 -21.51
CA ASP A 142 29.92 -26.93 -22.92
C ASP A 142 29.95 -28.46 -23.05
N ILE A 143 30.79 -29.13 -22.27
CA ILE A 143 30.85 -30.59 -22.20
C ILE A 143 29.51 -31.14 -21.70
N GLN A 144 28.93 -30.55 -20.65
CA GLN A 144 27.64 -31.01 -20.10
C GLN A 144 26.48 -30.83 -21.10
N LEU A 145 26.41 -29.72 -21.83
CA LEU A 145 25.39 -29.48 -22.86
C LEU A 145 25.52 -30.45 -24.04
N HIS A 146 26.74 -30.70 -24.53
CA HIS A 146 26.95 -31.70 -25.59
C HIS A 146 26.57 -33.11 -25.14
N SER A 147 26.81 -33.47 -23.87
CA SER A 147 26.45 -34.79 -23.33
C SER A 147 24.94 -35.07 -23.33
N ILE A 148 24.12 -34.02 -23.42
CA ILE A 148 22.66 -34.11 -23.56
C ILE A 148 22.18 -33.73 -24.98
N ASN A 149 23.07 -33.77 -25.98
CA ASN A 149 22.82 -33.51 -27.40
C ASN A 149 22.27 -32.10 -27.70
N ILE A 150 22.75 -31.09 -26.98
CA ILE A 150 22.42 -29.68 -27.23
C ILE A 150 23.62 -28.99 -27.93
N ASN A 151 23.34 -28.31 -29.04
CA ASN A 151 24.32 -27.49 -29.75
C ASN A 151 24.63 -26.21 -28.98
N ILE A 152 25.80 -25.64 -29.21
CA ILE A 152 26.27 -24.48 -28.46
C ILE A 152 26.76 -23.39 -29.40
N SER A 153 26.24 -22.18 -29.20
CA SER A 153 26.72 -20.95 -29.82
C SER A 153 27.16 -19.98 -28.73
N ARG A 154 28.48 -19.90 -28.48
CA ARG A 154 29.02 -18.97 -27.47
C ARG A 154 29.25 -17.59 -28.07
N ILE A 155 28.65 -16.58 -27.46
CA ILE A 155 28.78 -15.17 -27.83
C ILE A 155 29.51 -14.45 -26.70
N ALA A 156 30.78 -14.11 -26.93
CA ALA A 156 31.64 -13.51 -25.92
C ALA A 156 32.70 -12.60 -26.54
N GLY A 157 32.97 -11.47 -25.90
CA GLY A 157 34.10 -10.59 -26.17
C GLY A 157 35.22 -10.73 -25.13
N ALA A 158 36.28 -9.93 -25.27
CA ALA A 158 37.31 -9.80 -24.26
C ALA A 158 36.79 -9.12 -22.98
N ASP A 159 35.74 -8.31 -23.11
CA ASP A 159 35.05 -7.64 -22.02
C ASP A 159 33.54 -7.52 -22.30
N ARG A 160 32.80 -6.93 -21.35
CA ARG A 160 31.34 -6.73 -21.43
C ARG A 160 30.91 -5.86 -22.62
N TYR A 161 31.78 -4.95 -23.06
CA TYR A 161 31.50 -4.01 -24.15
C TYR A 161 31.56 -4.73 -25.49
N GLU A 162 32.61 -5.52 -25.70
CA GLU A 162 32.74 -6.38 -26.86
C GLU A 162 31.67 -7.49 -26.88
N THR A 163 31.34 -8.09 -25.73
CA THR A 163 30.22 -9.05 -25.64
C THR A 163 28.91 -8.42 -26.09
N SER A 164 28.57 -7.21 -25.61
CA SER A 164 27.33 -6.52 -26.03
C SER A 164 27.30 -6.21 -27.53
N SER A 165 28.44 -5.82 -28.12
CA SER A 165 28.57 -5.60 -29.57
C SER A 165 28.36 -6.88 -30.37
N LYS A 166 28.92 -8.02 -29.92
CA LYS A 166 28.71 -9.34 -30.56
C LYS A 166 27.28 -9.83 -30.43
N ILE A 167 26.61 -9.55 -29.31
CA ILE A 167 25.17 -9.83 -29.16
C ILE A 167 24.38 -8.98 -30.18
N ALA A 168 24.72 -7.71 -30.33
CA ALA A 168 24.10 -6.82 -31.31
C ALA A 168 24.30 -7.31 -32.76
N GLU A 169 25.48 -7.82 -33.11
CA GLU A 169 25.74 -8.47 -34.41
C GLU A 169 24.82 -9.68 -34.65
N ASN A 170 24.65 -10.51 -33.62
CA ASN A 170 23.77 -11.67 -33.66
C ASN A 170 22.27 -11.29 -33.71
N LEU A 171 21.90 -10.08 -33.28
CA LEU A 171 20.53 -9.57 -33.44
C LEU A 171 20.22 -9.27 -34.92
N GLY A 172 21.19 -8.74 -35.67
CA GLY A 172 21.11 -8.60 -37.13
C GLY A 172 20.97 -7.15 -37.61
N THR A 173 19.90 -6.87 -38.37
CA THR A 173 19.60 -5.52 -38.87
C THR A 173 18.98 -4.67 -37.77
N CYS A 174 19.52 -3.47 -37.58
CA CYS A 174 19.03 -2.47 -36.63
C CYS A 174 19.26 -1.07 -37.22
N ASP A 175 18.33 -0.18 -36.94
CA ASP A 175 18.30 1.22 -37.35
C ASP A 175 18.27 2.18 -36.15
N GLU A 176 18.03 1.65 -34.96
CA GLU A 176 18.15 2.33 -33.67
C GLU A 176 19.10 1.56 -32.73
N ILE A 177 19.66 2.23 -31.71
CA ILE A 177 20.47 1.60 -30.65
C ILE A 177 20.14 2.16 -29.26
N PHE A 178 20.28 1.32 -28.24
CA PHE A 178 20.43 1.77 -26.85
C PHE A 178 21.90 1.75 -26.46
N ILE A 179 22.34 2.78 -25.74
CA ILE A 179 23.65 2.85 -25.09
C ILE A 179 23.39 2.96 -23.59
N ALA A 180 23.91 2.01 -22.83
CA ALA A 180 23.78 1.96 -21.37
C ALA A 180 25.16 1.81 -20.72
N ASN A 181 25.26 2.25 -19.47
CA ASN A 181 26.47 2.08 -18.69
C ASN A 181 26.71 0.57 -18.42
N GLY A 182 27.91 0.08 -18.68
CA GLY A 182 28.26 -1.33 -18.46
C GLY A 182 28.73 -1.66 -17.04
N GLU A 183 29.04 -0.66 -16.22
CA GLU A 183 29.49 -0.77 -14.83
C GLU A 183 28.33 -0.79 -13.82
N ASN A 184 27.09 -0.57 -14.27
CA ASN A 184 25.88 -0.82 -13.50
C ASN A 184 24.86 -1.61 -14.35
N PHE A 185 23.90 -2.27 -13.70
CA PHE A 185 22.92 -3.10 -14.41
C PHE A 185 21.60 -2.38 -14.71
N ALA A 186 21.23 -1.39 -13.91
CA ALA A 186 19.85 -0.88 -13.88
C ALA A 186 19.47 -0.15 -15.17
N ASP A 187 20.42 0.56 -15.78
CA ASP A 187 20.17 1.33 -17.00
C ASP A 187 19.90 0.39 -18.19
N ALA A 188 20.73 -0.65 -18.34
CA ALA A 188 20.54 -1.66 -19.38
C ALA A 188 19.26 -2.50 -19.16
N LEU A 189 18.97 -2.90 -17.93
CA LEU A 189 17.73 -3.63 -17.60
C LEU A 189 16.47 -2.77 -17.82
N SER A 190 16.57 -1.46 -17.62
CA SER A 190 15.46 -0.54 -17.93
C SER A 190 15.17 -0.46 -19.42
N ALA A 191 16.21 -0.51 -20.26
CA ALA A 191 16.06 -0.53 -21.71
C ALA A 191 15.61 -1.91 -22.25
N ALA A 192 15.93 -3.00 -21.56
CA ALA A 192 15.80 -4.36 -22.06
C ALA A 192 14.41 -4.76 -22.60
N PRO A 193 13.28 -4.44 -21.94
CA PRO A 193 11.96 -4.75 -22.49
C PRO A 193 11.70 -4.03 -23.81
N ILE A 194 12.00 -2.73 -23.89
CA ILE A 194 11.79 -1.91 -25.09
C ILE A 194 12.72 -2.34 -26.22
N ALA A 195 13.99 -2.55 -25.87
CA ALA A 195 15.00 -3.06 -26.79
C ALA A 195 14.55 -4.37 -27.44
N SER A 196 13.93 -5.25 -26.65
CA SER A 196 13.38 -6.51 -27.13
C SER A 196 12.15 -6.31 -28.02
N ILE A 197 11.18 -5.49 -27.60
CA ILE A 197 9.94 -5.22 -28.35
C ILE A 197 10.24 -4.63 -29.74
N LYS A 198 11.24 -3.74 -29.81
CA LYS A 198 11.61 -3.03 -31.03
C LYS A 198 12.75 -3.66 -31.83
N ASN A 199 13.31 -4.78 -31.35
CA ASN A 199 14.52 -5.38 -31.93
C ASN A 199 15.70 -4.38 -32.01
N ILE A 200 15.88 -3.57 -30.97
CA ILE A 200 16.97 -2.60 -30.83
C ILE A 200 18.09 -3.26 -30.00
N PRO A 201 19.35 -3.27 -30.48
CA PRO A 201 20.46 -3.75 -29.68
C PRO A 201 20.80 -2.80 -28.53
N ILE A 202 21.27 -3.38 -27.43
CA ILE A 202 21.82 -2.65 -26.30
C ILE A 202 23.34 -2.77 -26.39
N LEU A 203 24.01 -1.63 -26.51
CA LEU A 203 25.46 -1.54 -26.43
C LEU A 203 25.84 -1.04 -25.04
N LEU A 204 26.75 -1.75 -24.39
CA LEU A 204 27.32 -1.29 -23.13
C LEU A 204 28.48 -0.34 -23.41
N SER A 205 28.65 0.66 -22.56
CA SER A 205 29.77 1.61 -22.60
C SER A 205 30.35 1.82 -21.21
N PRO A 206 31.67 2.04 -21.07
CA PRO A 206 32.23 2.66 -19.87
C PRO A 206 31.73 4.11 -19.76
N SER A 207 32.00 4.76 -18.63
CA SER A 207 31.39 6.05 -18.29
C SER A 207 31.95 7.25 -19.06
N ASP A 208 33.18 7.17 -19.56
CA ASP A 208 33.90 8.30 -20.13
C ASP A 208 34.02 8.27 -21.66
N SER A 209 33.98 7.08 -22.27
CA SER A 209 34.25 6.91 -23.69
C SER A 209 33.55 5.69 -24.28
N LEU A 210 33.09 5.80 -25.53
CA LEU A 210 32.53 4.65 -26.24
C LEU A 210 33.67 3.72 -26.67
N ASN A 211 33.58 2.43 -26.30
CA ASN A 211 34.59 1.45 -26.69
C ASN A 211 34.70 1.31 -28.22
N LYS A 212 35.92 1.03 -28.72
CA LYS A 212 36.21 0.87 -30.16
C LYS A 212 35.32 -0.14 -30.85
N THR A 213 34.97 -1.25 -30.19
CA THR A 213 34.09 -2.28 -30.77
C THR A 213 32.67 -1.74 -30.96
N SER A 214 32.12 -1.05 -29.96
CA SER A 214 30.80 -0.43 -30.06
C SER A 214 30.78 0.63 -31.17
N ALA A 215 31.83 1.45 -31.27
CA ALA A 215 31.97 2.41 -32.36
C ALA A 215 32.08 1.75 -33.75
N ALA A 216 32.82 0.65 -33.86
CA ALA A 216 32.94 -0.12 -35.10
C ALA A 216 31.60 -0.75 -35.50
N PHE A 217 30.87 -1.32 -34.56
CA PHE A 217 29.52 -1.84 -34.77
C PHE A 217 28.59 -0.75 -35.31
N ILE A 218 28.55 0.41 -34.65
CA ILE A 218 27.74 1.56 -35.06
C ILE A 218 28.07 1.96 -36.51
N ASN A 219 29.35 2.11 -36.84
CA ASN A 219 29.78 2.51 -38.18
C ASN A 219 29.50 1.45 -39.26
N SER A 220 29.29 0.18 -38.88
CA SER A 220 28.97 -0.92 -39.80
C SER A 220 27.48 -1.03 -40.15
N LYS A 221 26.61 -0.25 -39.48
CA LYS A 221 25.15 -0.34 -39.59
C LYS A 221 24.55 1.00 -40.01
N ASN A 222 23.36 0.96 -40.61
CA ASN A 222 22.59 2.15 -40.98
C ASN A 222 21.72 2.63 -39.81
N ILE A 223 22.36 2.98 -38.69
CA ILE A 223 21.66 3.48 -37.50
C ILE A 223 21.39 4.98 -37.67
N TYR A 224 20.14 5.41 -37.46
CA TYR A 224 19.74 6.82 -37.51
C TYR A 224 19.35 7.39 -36.15
N LYS A 225 19.08 6.53 -35.14
CA LYS A 225 18.67 6.94 -33.79
C LYS A 225 19.49 6.23 -32.71
N SER A 226 19.92 6.97 -31.70
CA SER A 226 20.49 6.39 -30.46
C SER A 226 19.81 6.93 -29.21
N TYR A 227 19.59 6.06 -28.24
CA TYR A 227 19.11 6.41 -26.90
C TYR A 227 20.21 6.16 -25.87
N VAL A 228 20.65 7.21 -25.18
CA VAL A 228 21.66 7.14 -24.13
C VAL A 228 20.94 7.07 -22.78
N VAL A 229 20.93 5.90 -22.14
CA VAL A 229 20.19 5.67 -20.89
C VAL A 229 21.16 5.81 -19.71
N GLY A 230 21.03 6.92 -18.98
CA GLY A 230 21.94 7.32 -17.91
C GLY A 230 22.18 8.82 -17.87
N ASP A 231 22.44 9.34 -16.67
CA ASP A 231 22.88 10.73 -16.45
C ASP A 231 24.27 11.00 -17.04
N ALA A 232 24.64 12.28 -17.10
CA ALA A 232 25.96 12.70 -17.57
C ALA A 232 27.11 12.23 -16.65
N ALA A 233 26.82 11.82 -15.41
CA ALA A 233 27.82 11.30 -14.48
C ALA A 233 28.15 9.82 -14.75
N SER A 234 27.16 9.04 -15.18
CA SER A 234 27.26 7.62 -15.53
C SER A 234 27.64 7.41 -16.99
N LEU A 235 27.19 8.28 -17.90
CA LEU A 235 27.56 8.29 -19.31
C LEU A 235 27.85 9.73 -19.74
N SER A 236 29.14 10.06 -19.84
CA SER A 236 29.63 11.42 -20.10
C SER A 236 29.00 12.09 -21.32
N GLU A 237 29.11 13.42 -21.36
CA GLU A 237 28.78 14.18 -22.57
C GLU A 237 29.66 13.80 -23.76
N ASP A 238 30.88 13.29 -23.54
CA ASP A 238 31.73 12.80 -24.63
C ASP A 238 31.11 11.57 -25.32
N ILE A 239 30.48 10.67 -24.56
CA ILE A 239 29.73 9.54 -25.13
C ILE A 239 28.54 10.06 -25.93
N PHE A 240 27.75 10.96 -25.36
CA PHE A 240 26.60 11.57 -26.04
C PHE A 240 27.01 12.26 -27.34
N ASN A 241 28.12 13.01 -27.31
CA ASN A 241 28.67 13.72 -28.45
C ASN A 241 29.24 12.77 -29.52
N SER A 242 29.80 11.64 -29.11
CA SER A 242 30.35 10.62 -30.04
C SER A 242 29.31 10.03 -30.98
N VAL A 243 28.03 10.08 -30.61
CA VAL A 243 26.90 9.54 -31.40
C VAL A 243 25.98 10.61 -31.97
N THR A 244 26.42 11.88 -32.05
CA THR A 244 25.64 13.01 -32.62
C THR A 244 25.03 12.74 -34.00
N LYS A 245 25.72 11.98 -34.85
CA LYS A 245 25.22 11.59 -36.19
C LYS A 245 23.99 10.66 -36.14
N LEU A 246 23.72 10.06 -34.99
CA LEU A 246 22.60 9.15 -34.73
C LEU A 246 21.46 9.86 -34.00
N ASN A 247 21.35 11.20 -34.06
CA ASN A 247 20.28 11.97 -33.41
C ASN A 247 20.05 11.55 -31.93
N PRO A 248 21.10 11.62 -31.08
CA PRO A 248 21.06 11.00 -29.76
C PRO A 248 20.02 11.66 -28.86
N GLU A 249 19.35 10.84 -28.06
CA GLU A 249 18.43 11.29 -27.02
C GLU A 249 18.83 10.67 -25.68
N ARG A 250 19.06 11.52 -24.68
CA ARG A 250 19.40 11.06 -23.33
C ARG A 250 18.11 10.79 -22.56
N ILE A 251 18.01 9.61 -21.97
CA ILE A 251 16.94 9.25 -21.03
C ILE A 251 17.57 9.17 -19.65
N ASP A 252 17.27 10.15 -18.83
CA ASP A 252 17.85 10.33 -17.49
C ASP A 252 16.76 10.45 -16.42
N GLY A 253 17.12 10.50 -15.14
CA GLY A 253 16.27 10.56 -13.96
C GLY A 253 17.10 10.72 -12.69
N ASN A 254 16.48 11.18 -11.60
CA ASN A 254 17.20 11.48 -10.35
C ASN A 254 17.88 10.25 -9.73
N ASP A 255 17.37 9.06 -10.04
CA ASP A 255 17.96 7.79 -9.68
C ASP A 255 17.63 6.72 -10.75
N LYS A 256 18.09 5.48 -10.49
CA LYS A 256 17.84 4.33 -11.38
C LYS A 256 16.35 3.96 -11.53
N TYR A 257 15.52 4.29 -10.55
CA TYR A 257 14.09 4.03 -10.60
C TYR A 257 13.39 5.06 -11.48
N ASP A 258 13.75 6.33 -11.34
CA ASP A 258 13.27 7.42 -12.21
C ASP A 258 13.65 7.18 -13.66
N ARG A 259 14.90 6.76 -13.90
CA ARG A 259 15.34 6.38 -15.26
C ARG A 259 14.53 5.23 -15.82
N ASN A 260 14.22 4.21 -15.03
CA ASN A 260 13.35 3.11 -15.46
C ASN A 260 11.96 3.62 -15.87
N ILE A 261 11.32 4.47 -15.04
CA ILE A 261 10.03 5.09 -15.34
C ILE A 261 10.09 5.97 -16.59
N ASN A 262 11.18 6.72 -16.79
CA ASN A 262 11.36 7.60 -17.93
C ASN A 262 11.57 6.84 -19.24
N VAL A 263 12.29 5.71 -19.21
CA VAL A 263 12.37 4.79 -20.36
C VAL A 263 10.97 4.26 -20.69
N ILE A 264 10.23 3.73 -19.71
CA ILE A 264 8.88 3.21 -19.94
C ILE A 264 7.94 4.31 -20.49
N THR A 265 8.00 5.51 -19.92
CA THR A 265 7.16 6.64 -20.33
C THR A 265 7.48 7.10 -21.75
N LYS A 266 8.76 7.15 -22.12
CA LYS A 266 9.21 7.53 -23.48
C LYS A 266 8.63 6.61 -24.54
N PHE A 267 8.50 5.32 -24.24
CA PHE A 267 8.04 4.29 -25.17
C PHE A 267 6.63 3.77 -24.85
N LYS A 268 5.84 4.49 -24.04
CA LYS A 268 4.53 4.03 -23.56
C LYS A 268 3.56 3.59 -24.67
N ASP A 269 3.62 4.24 -25.83
CA ASP A 269 2.74 3.93 -26.97
C ASP A 269 3.13 2.64 -27.71
N GLN A 270 4.25 2.03 -27.31
CA GLN A 270 4.83 0.82 -27.91
C GLN A 270 4.81 -0.35 -26.92
N ILE A 271 4.26 -0.13 -25.73
CA ILE A 271 4.16 -1.08 -24.62
C ILE A 271 2.70 -1.43 -24.41
N ASP A 272 2.43 -2.70 -24.13
CA ASP A 272 1.13 -3.14 -23.61
C ASP A 272 1.15 -3.16 -22.07
N PHE A 273 0.39 -2.25 -21.47
CA PHE A 273 0.23 -2.17 -20.01
C PHE A 273 -0.78 -3.17 -19.45
N SER A 274 -1.47 -3.96 -20.29
CA SER A 274 -2.41 -5.00 -19.81
C SER A 274 -1.75 -5.99 -18.85
N THR A 275 -0.45 -6.20 -18.99
CA THR A 275 0.39 -6.90 -18.01
C THR A 275 1.57 -6.02 -17.66
N ILE A 276 1.84 -5.84 -16.38
CA ILE A 276 3.07 -5.18 -15.90
C ILE A 276 3.93 -6.17 -15.15
N PHE A 277 5.25 -6.07 -15.33
CA PHE A 277 6.23 -6.86 -14.58
C PHE A 277 6.89 -5.99 -13.53
N ILE A 278 7.04 -6.53 -12.33
CA ILE A 278 7.64 -5.85 -11.18
C ILE A 278 8.88 -6.61 -10.78
N ALA A 279 10.01 -5.94 -10.66
CA ALA A 279 11.25 -6.56 -10.21
C ALA A 279 12.05 -5.61 -9.30
N SER A 280 12.91 -6.18 -8.47
CA SER A 280 13.80 -5.39 -7.62
C SER A 280 14.73 -4.53 -8.47
N GLY A 281 14.89 -3.25 -8.10
CA GLY A 281 15.99 -2.44 -8.64
C GLY A 281 17.32 -2.63 -7.89
N ASN A 282 17.33 -3.42 -6.80
CA ASN A 282 18.51 -3.63 -5.95
C ASN A 282 19.38 -4.81 -6.38
N ASP A 283 18.84 -5.77 -7.14
CA ASP A 283 19.59 -6.89 -7.69
C ASP A 283 19.14 -7.15 -9.15
N PHE A 284 20.00 -7.82 -9.93
CA PHE A 284 19.83 -8.01 -11.38
C PHE A 284 19.19 -9.34 -11.84
N PRO A 285 19.34 -10.50 -11.16
CA PRO A 285 19.09 -11.81 -11.79
C PRO A 285 17.64 -12.04 -12.21
N ASP A 286 16.69 -11.59 -11.38
CA ASP A 286 15.26 -11.82 -11.57
C ASP A 286 14.70 -10.94 -12.69
N SER A 287 15.11 -9.66 -12.72
CA SER A 287 14.75 -8.70 -13.78
C SER A 287 15.39 -9.08 -15.10
N LEU A 288 16.66 -9.52 -15.12
CA LEU A 288 17.35 -10.00 -16.31
C LEU A 288 16.58 -11.13 -17.00
N SER A 289 16.24 -12.18 -16.25
CA SER A 289 15.49 -13.32 -16.80
C SER A 289 14.07 -12.93 -17.17
N GLY A 290 13.44 -12.08 -16.33
CA GLY A 290 12.08 -11.63 -16.52
C GLY A 290 11.87 -10.68 -17.69
N CYS A 291 12.90 -9.95 -18.15
CA CYS A 291 12.82 -9.12 -19.35
C CYS A 291 12.50 -9.96 -20.60
N ALA A 292 13.01 -11.20 -20.70
CA ALA A 292 12.65 -12.10 -21.80
C ALA A 292 11.16 -12.49 -21.76
N LEU A 293 10.61 -12.70 -20.55
CA LEU A 293 9.20 -13.01 -20.35
C LEU A 293 8.32 -11.79 -20.66
N ALA A 294 8.66 -10.62 -20.12
CA ALA A 294 7.95 -9.36 -20.37
C ALA A 294 7.92 -8.99 -21.85
N ALA A 295 9.03 -9.21 -22.55
CA ALA A 295 9.10 -8.98 -23.99
C ALA A 295 8.11 -9.86 -24.77
N LYS A 296 7.71 -11.06 -24.31
CA LYS A 296 6.72 -11.89 -25.03
C LYS A 296 5.35 -11.23 -25.12
N THR A 297 4.95 -10.53 -24.06
CA THR A 297 3.65 -9.83 -23.96
C THR A 297 3.76 -8.35 -24.29
N ASN A 298 4.92 -7.90 -24.79
CA ASN A 298 5.24 -6.49 -25.04
C ASN A 298 5.02 -5.60 -23.80
N SER A 299 5.27 -6.15 -22.62
CA SER A 299 4.98 -5.53 -21.34
C SER A 299 6.20 -4.79 -20.77
N PRO A 300 5.99 -3.78 -19.91
CA PRO A 300 7.09 -3.11 -19.23
C PRO A 300 7.59 -3.95 -18.06
N VAL A 301 8.87 -3.76 -17.70
CA VAL A 301 9.43 -4.18 -16.41
C VAL A 301 9.70 -2.92 -15.59
N ILE A 302 8.94 -2.76 -14.51
CA ILE A 302 9.05 -1.65 -13.55
C ILE A 302 9.99 -2.09 -12.43
N LEU A 303 11.05 -1.32 -12.22
CA LEU A 303 11.98 -1.52 -11.10
C LEU A 303 11.42 -0.85 -9.84
N VAL A 304 11.44 -1.57 -8.73
CA VAL A 304 10.82 -1.12 -7.47
C VAL A 304 11.79 -1.16 -6.29
N ASN A 305 11.55 -0.25 -5.35
CA ASN A 305 12.06 -0.26 -3.98
C ASN A 305 10.94 0.13 -3.01
N ASN A 306 11.28 0.37 -1.74
CA ASN A 306 10.32 0.76 -0.71
C ASN A 306 9.91 2.24 -0.78
N ASN A 307 10.47 3.05 -1.69
CA ASN A 307 10.39 4.51 -1.64
C ASN A 307 9.96 5.16 -2.97
N ASN A 308 9.68 4.40 -4.03
CA ASN A 308 9.39 4.95 -5.37
C ASN A 308 7.93 4.77 -5.82
N PHE A 309 7.03 4.44 -4.89
CA PHE A 309 5.64 4.08 -5.18
C PHE A 309 4.83 5.20 -5.83
N ASP A 310 4.94 6.45 -5.36
CA ASP A 310 4.22 7.59 -5.94
C ASP A 310 4.46 7.74 -7.45
N LYS A 311 5.68 7.45 -7.90
CA LYS A 311 6.06 7.55 -9.32
C LYS A 311 5.50 6.38 -10.12
N ILE A 312 5.46 5.19 -9.52
CA ILE A 312 4.86 4.01 -10.13
C ILE A 312 3.34 4.17 -10.22
N GLU A 313 2.69 4.69 -9.19
CA GLU A 313 1.26 5.02 -9.20
C GLU A 313 0.95 5.98 -10.34
N ASN A 314 1.67 7.10 -10.45
CA ASN A 314 1.49 8.04 -11.56
C ASN A 314 1.75 7.42 -12.93
N LEU A 315 2.70 6.48 -13.03
CA LEU A 315 2.94 5.75 -14.26
C LEU A 315 1.70 4.91 -14.60
N ILE A 316 1.18 4.11 -13.67
CA ILE A 316 0.15 3.11 -13.95
C ILE A 316 -1.29 3.63 -13.87
N LYS A 317 -1.49 4.82 -13.29
CA LYS A 317 -2.79 5.47 -13.18
C LYS A 317 -3.46 5.61 -14.56
N ASP A 318 -4.78 5.37 -14.58
CA ASP A 318 -5.64 5.43 -15.77
C ASP A 318 -5.30 4.40 -16.87
N ARG A 319 -4.53 3.34 -16.56
CA ARG A 319 -4.24 2.24 -17.49
C ARG A 319 -5.07 0.99 -17.20
N ASP A 320 -5.53 0.31 -18.26
CA ASP A 320 -6.26 -0.97 -18.17
C ASP A 320 -5.30 -2.14 -17.90
N ILE A 321 -4.79 -2.20 -16.66
CA ILE A 321 -3.91 -3.28 -16.22
C ILE A 321 -4.76 -4.46 -15.75
N LYS A 322 -4.43 -5.65 -16.25
CA LYS A 322 -5.13 -6.90 -15.96
C LYS A 322 -4.27 -7.87 -15.16
N ASN A 323 -2.96 -7.80 -15.33
CA ASN A 323 -2.03 -8.70 -14.67
C ASN A 323 -0.83 -7.95 -14.09
N VAL A 324 -0.46 -8.30 -12.86
CA VAL A 324 0.78 -7.87 -12.20
C VAL A 324 1.64 -9.10 -11.97
N MET A 325 2.80 -9.15 -12.63
CA MET A 325 3.75 -10.25 -12.53
C MET A 325 4.96 -9.83 -11.71
N ILE A 326 5.11 -10.39 -10.51
CA ILE A 326 6.23 -10.09 -9.62
C ILE A 326 7.35 -11.09 -9.89
N LEU A 327 8.52 -10.58 -10.24
CA LEU A 327 9.72 -11.35 -10.53
C LEU A 327 10.61 -11.38 -9.29
N GLY A 328 10.81 -12.59 -8.74
CA GLY A 328 11.62 -12.79 -7.55
C GLY A 328 10.84 -13.03 -6.27
N GLY A 329 11.55 -13.59 -5.28
CA GLY A 329 11.01 -13.90 -3.96
C GLY A 329 10.71 -12.65 -3.13
N GLU A 330 10.17 -12.84 -1.92
CA GLU A 330 9.85 -11.73 -1.01
C GLU A 330 11.08 -10.90 -0.60
N GLY A 331 12.27 -11.50 -0.54
CA GLY A 331 13.51 -10.76 -0.29
C GLY A 331 13.92 -9.81 -1.44
N ALA A 332 13.47 -10.07 -2.66
CA ALA A 332 13.75 -9.21 -3.82
C ALA A 332 12.66 -8.15 -4.01
N VAL A 333 11.39 -8.57 -3.95
CA VAL A 333 10.21 -7.71 -3.98
C VAL A 333 9.33 -8.03 -2.77
N PRO A 334 9.45 -7.25 -1.69
CA PRO A 334 8.65 -7.41 -0.47
C PRO A 334 7.13 -7.44 -0.69
N ASN A 335 6.39 -8.09 0.19
CA ASN A 335 4.93 -8.20 0.07
C ASN A 335 4.20 -6.85 0.29
N ASN A 336 4.76 -5.91 1.05
CA ASN A 336 4.19 -4.56 1.16
C ASN A 336 4.27 -3.84 -0.21
N VAL A 337 5.38 -3.98 -0.94
CA VAL A 337 5.51 -3.44 -2.30
C VAL A 337 4.44 -4.02 -3.23
N LYS A 338 4.17 -5.31 -3.12
CA LYS A 338 3.05 -5.95 -3.85
C LYS A 338 1.72 -5.31 -3.49
N GLU A 339 1.42 -5.14 -2.21
CA GLU A 339 0.14 -4.62 -1.74
C GLU A 339 -0.09 -3.17 -2.19
N GLU A 340 0.92 -2.31 -2.05
CA GLU A 340 0.88 -0.92 -2.50
C GLU A 340 0.66 -0.82 -4.02
N LEU A 341 1.34 -1.66 -4.81
CA LEU A 341 1.14 -1.68 -6.26
C LEU A 341 -0.24 -2.18 -6.65
N VAL A 342 -0.78 -3.17 -5.94
CA VAL A 342 -2.15 -3.65 -6.18
C VAL A 342 -3.17 -2.57 -5.87
N ASN A 343 -2.96 -1.79 -4.80
CA ASN A 343 -3.79 -0.63 -4.48
C ASN A 343 -3.71 0.43 -5.58
N ALA A 344 -2.50 0.75 -6.07
CA ALA A 344 -2.29 1.75 -7.11
C ALA A 344 -2.92 1.34 -8.47
N VAL A 345 -2.92 0.05 -8.81
CA VAL A 345 -3.55 -0.47 -10.03
C VAL A 345 -5.07 -0.58 -9.89
N ASN A 346 -5.58 -0.75 -8.67
CA ASN A 346 -7.01 -0.88 -8.39
C ASN A 346 -7.49 0.09 -7.30
N PRO A 347 -7.46 1.41 -7.51
CA PRO A 347 -7.88 2.37 -6.48
C PRO A 347 -9.38 2.25 -6.13
N SER A 348 -10.19 1.67 -7.03
CA SER A 348 -11.61 1.33 -6.79
C SER A 348 -11.82 -0.12 -6.37
N GLY A 349 -10.79 -0.96 -6.50
CA GLY A 349 -10.77 -2.30 -5.97
C GLY A 349 -10.61 -2.20 -4.48
N ILE A 350 -11.74 -2.26 -3.79
CA ILE A 350 -11.77 -2.71 -2.40
C ILE A 350 -11.02 -4.04 -2.40
N LEU A 351 -9.72 -4.04 -2.06
CA LEU A 351 -9.15 -5.21 -1.43
C LEU A 351 -10.09 -5.45 -0.27
N THR A 352 -10.82 -6.56 -0.33
CA THR A 352 -11.63 -6.98 0.80
C THR A 352 -10.69 -7.01 1.98
N GLN A 353 -10.83 -6.02 2.86
CA GLN A 353 -10.00 -5.84 4.04
C GLN A 353 -9.90 -7.20 4.70
N LYS A 354 -8.69 -7.70 4.96
CA LYS A 354 -8.49 -9.04 5.50
C LYS A 354 -9.28 -9.13 6.81
N VAL A 355 -10.39 -9.87 6.82
CA VAL A 355 -11.21 -10.00 8.02
C VAL A 355 -10.72 -11.21 8.82
N VAL A 356 -10.30 -10.98 10.06
CA VAL A 356 -9.91 -12.03 10.99
C VAL A 356 -10.72 -11.88 12.27
N THR A 357 -11.29 -12.97 12.74
CA THR A 357 -11.90 -13.01 14.07
C THR A 357 -10.90 -13.57 15.07
N VAL A 358 -10.65 -12.86 16.16
CA VAL A 358 -9.70 -13.25 17.20
C VAL A 358 -10.40 -13.37 18.55
N SER A 359 -9.86 -14.21 19.43
CA SER A 359 -10.48 -14.58 20.71
C SER A 359 -9.58 -14.37 21.93
N ASN A 360 -8.34 -13.94 21.71
CA ASN A 360 -7.35 -13.67 22.76
C ASN A 360 -6.30 -12.65 22.29
N SER A 361 -5.52 -12.12 23.23
CA SER A 361 -4.49 -11.09 22.97
C SER A 361 -3.41 -11.53 22.01
N LYS A 362 -2.99 -12.81 22.07
CA LYS A 362 -1.96 -13.33 21.16
C LYS A 362 -2.44 -13.27 19.71
N GLU A 363 -3.65 -13.75 19.46
CA GLU A 363 -4.26 -13.70 18.12
C GLU A 363 -4.46 -12.26 17.63
N LEU A 364 -4.88 -11.34 18.52
CA LEU A 364 -5.01 -9.93 18.21
C LEU A 364 -3.66 -9.36 17.74
N ILE A 365 -2.62 -9.46 18.56
CA ILE A 365 -1.30 -8.90 18.26
C ILE A 365 -0.70 -9.52 17.00
N GLN A 366 -0.84 -10.83 16.79
CA GLN A 366 -0.32 -11.50 15.59
C GLN A 366 -1.03 -11.10 14.29
N ASN A 367 -2.25 -10.56 14.38
CA ASN A 367 -3.03 -10.15 13.21
C ASN A 367 -3.03 -8.63 12.98
N ILE A 368 -2.35 -7.84 13.82
CA ILE A 368 -2.12 -6.41 13.56
C ILE A 368 -1.25 -6.29 12.29
N ALA A 369 -1.84 -5.77 11.22
CA ALA A 369 -1.20 -5.55 9.92
C ALA A 369 -2.02 -4.54 9.08
N PRO A 370 -1.42 -3.91 8.06
CA PRO A 370 -2.15 -3.10 7.08
C PRO A 370 -3.31 -3.85 6.44
N ASN A 371 -4.32 -3.10 5.98
CA ASN A 371 -5.48 -3.61 5.26
C ASN A 371 -6.20 -4.77 5.98
N THR A 372 -6.25 -4.73 7.31
CA THR A 372 -6.80 -5.81 8.15
C THR A 372 -7.94 -5.32 9.03
N LYS A 373 -9.02 -6.08 9.07
CA LYS A 373 -10.15 -5.94 10.00
C LYS A 373 -10.08 -7.06 11.04
N ILE A 374 -9.86 -6.70 12.28
CA ILE A 374 -9.89 -7.62 13.40
C ILE A 374 -11.25 -7.51 14.09
N LEU A 375 -12.01 -8.59 14.03
CA LEU A 375 -13.24 -8.79 14.79
C LEU A 375 -12.89 -9.42 16.14
N LEU A 376 -13.14 -8.71 17.23
CA LEU A 376 -12.89 -9.19 18.59
C LEU A 376 -14.13 -9.94 19.10
N LYS A 377 -13.95 -11.18 19.54
CA LYS A 377 -14.97 -11.88 20.34
C LYS A 377 -15.05 -11.27 21.74
N SER A 378 -16.15 -11.49 22.44
CA SER A 378 -16.27 -11.09 23.85
C SER A 378 -15.13 -11.68 24.69
N GLY A 379 -14.54 -10.85 25.53
CA GLY A 379 -13.44 -11.24 26.40
C GLY A 379 -12.59 -10.06 26.85
N ASP A 380 -11.66 -10.37 27.73
CA ASP A 380 -10.62 -9.46 28.19
C ASP A 380 -9.33 -9.76 27.42
N TYR A 381 -8.74 -8.74 26.83
CA TYR A 381 -7.52 -8.80 26.06
C TYR A 381 -6.44 -8.03 26.81
N ASN A 382 -5.61 -8.75 27.58
CA ASN A 382 -4.38 -8.16 28.12
C ASN A 382 -3.33 -8.07 27.01
N LEU A 383 -3.06 -6.88 26.48
CA LEU A 383 -2.20 -6.70 25.31
C LEU A 383 -0.71 -6.95 25.58
N LEU A 384 -0.33 -7.16 26.85
CA LEU A 384 1.05 -7.39 27.26
C LEU A 384 1.26 -8.77 27.91
N GLU A 385 0.19 -9.55 28.13
CA GLU A 385 0.29 -10.93 28.61
C GLU A 385 1.06 -11.85 27.63
N PRO A 386 0.87 -11.77 26.30
CA PRO A 386 1.70 -12.53 25.40
C PRO A 386 3.15 -12.04 25.51
N LYS A 387 4.06 -12.92 25.96
CA LYS A 387 5.51 -12.65 25.92
C LYS A 387 5.86 -12.10 24.54
N ILE A 388 6.37 -10.87 24.51
CA ILE A 388 6.80 -10.08 23.33
C ILE A 388 6.78 -10.92 22.06
N LEU A 389 5.74 -10.70 21.26
CA LEU A 389 5.54 -11.45 20.02
C LEU A 389 6.25 -10.74 18.87
N ASP A 390 6.83 -11.53 17.99
CA ASP A 390 7.38 -11.02 16.73
C ASP A 390 6.24 -10.59 15.80
N ASN A 391 6.07 -9.29 15.64
CA ASN A 391 5.25 -8.66 14.62
C ASN A 391 5.95 -7.38 14.19
N LYS A 392 6.31 -7.26 12.91
CA LYS A 392 7.07 -6.11 12.37
C LYS A 392 6.37 -4.75 12.53
N TYR A 393 5.05 -4.74 12.71
CA TYR A 393 4.26 -3.53 12.91
C TYR A 393 4.02 -3.19 14.39
N VAL A 394 4.44 -4.07 15.31
CA VAL A 394 4.25 -3.88 16.75
C VAL A 394 5.60 -3.80 17.43
N VAL A 395 5.85 -2.70 18.11
CA VAL A 395 7.06 -2.45 18.90
C VAL A 395 6.68 -2.41 20.38
N TYR A 396 7.50 -3.03 21.22
CA TYR A 396 7.34 -2.98 22.67
C TYR A 396 8.39 -2.03 23.25
N ASN A 397 7.99 -0.81 23.56
CA ASN A 397 8.85 0.21 24.12
C ASN A 397 8.92 0.06 25.64
N GLN A 398 10.13 0.09 26.21
CA GLN A 398 10.26 0.02 27.66
C GLN A 398 9.76 1.32 28.30
N VAL A 399 8.82 1.19 29.25
CA VAL A 399 8.35 2.27 30.11
C VAL A 399 8.74 1.98 31.56
N PHE A 400 8.41 2.89 32.47
CA PHE A 400 8.87 2.82 33.86
C PHE A 400 8.53 1.48 34.56
N ASP A 401 7.32 0.96 34.35
CA ASP A 401 6.80 -0.24 35.04
C ASP A 401 6.42 -1.38 34.08
N GLY A 402 6.96 -1.39 32.87
CA GLY A 402 6.72 -2.46 31.92
C GLY A 402 7.03 -2.08 30.48
N TYR A 403 6.12 -2.46 29.58
CA TYR A 403 6.22 -2.15 28.16
C TYR A 403 4.96 -1.44 27.67
N GLU A 404 5.15 -0.56 26.71
CA GLU A 404 4.10 0.03 25.91
C GLU A 404 4.07 -0.62 24.54
N LEU A 405 2.86 -0.91 24.06
CA LEU A 405 2.62 -1.43 22.73
C LEU A 405 2.44 -0.26 21.75
N GLU A 406 3.41 -0.09 20.85
CA GLU A 406 3.38 0.87 19.74
C GLU A 406 3.09 0.14 18.43
N ILE A 407 2.05 0.57 17.73
CA ILE A 407 1.63 0.08 16.41
C ILE A 407 2.10 1.11 15.38
N LYS A 408 2.97 0.70 14.45
CA LYS A 408 3.59 1.61 13.49
C LYS A 408 3.38 1.23 12.04
N ASP A 409 3.37 2.23 11.17
CA ASP A 409 3.38 2.09 9.72
C ASP A 409 2.24 1.19 9.20
N ILE A 410 1.02 1.40 9.74
CA ILE A 410 -0.19 0.66 9.38
C ILE A 410 -1.21 1.56 8.70
N ASP A 411 -1.67 1.12 7.53
CA ASP A 411 -2.75 1.78 6.79
C ASP A 411 -3.98 0.88 6.63
N ASN A 412 -5.18 1.48 6.65
CA ASN A 412 -6.46 0.81 6.45
C ASN A 412 -6.73 -0.32 7.45
N PHE A 413 -6.60 -0.01 8.74
CA PHE A 413 -6.77 -0.98 9.83
C PHE A 413 -8.09 -0.77 10.55
N THR A 414 -8.73 -1.88 10.93
CA THR A 414 -9.97 -1.84 11.70
C THR A 414 -9.91 -2.81 12.86
N ILE A 415 -10.30 -2.34 14.04
CA ILE A 415 -10.58 -3.19 15.20
C ILE A 415 -12.02 -2.95 15.62
N GLU A 416 -12.81 -4.02 15.64
CA GLU A 416 -14.24 -3.96 15.91
C GLU A 416 -14.60 -5.02 16.94
N GLY A 417 -15.11 -4.57 18.09
CA GLY A 417 -15.80 -5.44 19.03
C GLY A 417 -17.20 -5.77 18.51
N ASP A 418 -17.62 -7.01 18.73
CA ASP A 418 -18.97 -7.45 18.38
C ASP A 418 -20.03 -6.63 19.15
N LYS A 419 -21.08 -6.18 18.46
CA LYS A 419 -22.03 -5.14 18.92
C LYS A 419 -22.75 -5.47 20.22
N ASP A 420 -22.86 -6.75 20.55
CA ASP A 420 -23.54 -7.27 21.74
C ASP A 420 -22.57 -7.86 22.77
N SER A 421 -21.27 -7.76 22.52
CA SER A 421 -20.21 -8.41 23.28
C SER A 421 -19.42 -7.40 24.11
N LYS A 422 -19.19 -7.71 25.39
CA LYS A 422 -18.23 -6.93 26.20
C LYS A 422 -16.81 -7.31 25.74
N VAL A 423 -16.11 -6.35 25.14
CA VAL A 423 -14.73 -6.50 24.67
C VAL A 423 -13.88 -5.48 25.42
N ASN A 424 -13.02 -5.95 26.31
CA ASN A 424 -12.14 -5.10 27.11
C ASN A 424 -10.69 -5.22 26.59
N LEU A 425 -10.10 -4.12 26.11
CA LEU A 425 -8.67 -4.03 25.84
C LEU A 425 -7.98 -3.46 27.08
N LEU A 426 -7.15 -4.27 27.72
CA LEU A 426 -6.61 -3.98 29.04
C LEU A 426 -5.08 -4.11 29.03
N ILE A 427 -4.42 -3.33 29.87
CA ILE A 427 -2.99 -3.48 30.17
C ILE A 427 -2.72 -3.30 31.66
N ASP A 428 -1.64 -3.92 32.15
CA ASP A 428 -1.22 -3.84 33.56
C ASP A 428 -0.26 -2.66 33.87
N PRO A 429 0.77 -2.35 33.03
CA PRO A 429 1.71 -1.26 33.30
C PRO A 429 1.02 0.10 33.27
N ARG A 430 1.23 0.89 34.31
CA ARG A 430 0.55 2.16 34.55
C ARG A 430 1.11 3.32 33.74
N TYR A 431 2.30 3.18 33.14
CA TYR A 431 2.94 4.22 32.32
C TYR A 431 2.73 4.04 30.82
N ALA A 432 2.21 2.89 30.39
CA ALA A 432 2.01 2.59 28.98
C ALA A 432 0.67 3.14 28.48
N TYR A 433 0.64 3.57 27.21
CA TYR A 433 -0.61 3.71 26.48
C TYR A 433 -1.26 2.34 26.22
N VAL A 434 -2.60 2.24 26.32
CA VAL A 434 -3.33 1.00 25.98
C VAL A 434 -3.13 0.68 24.49
N MET A 435 -3.25 1.69 23.63
CA MET A 435 -2.85 1.60 22.23
C MET A 435 -2.20 2.90 21.78
N HIS A 436 -0.99 2.80 21.22
CA HIS A 436 -0.27 3.90 20.60
C HIS A 436 -0.10 3.60 19.11
N PHE A 437 -0.70 4.41 18.24
CA PHE A 437 -0.50 4.36 16.80
C PHE A 437 0.49 5.44 16.35
N LYS A 438 1.45 5.07 15.51
CA LYS A 438 2.46 5.97 14.95
C LYS A 438 2.56 5.82 13.44
N ASN A 439 2.69 6.92 12.70
CA ASN A 439 2.83 6.92 11.23
C ASN A 439 1.75 6.07 10.53
N SER A 440 0.50 6.18 10.95
CA SER A 440 -0.56 5.24 10.54
C SER A 440 -1.80 5.98 10.02
N ASN A 441 -2.43 5.46 8.97
CA ASN A 441 -3.55 6.14 8.31
C ASN A 441 -4.80 5.28 8.17
N ASN A 442 -5.98 5.91 8.11
CA ASN A 442 -7.28 5.24 7.95
C ASN A 442 -7.51 4.15 9.02
N ILE A 443 -7.51 4.58 10.28
CA ILE A 443 -7.64 3.71 11.46
C ILE A 443 -9.09 3.77 11.96
N ASN A 444 -9.75 2.61 12.04
CA ASN A 444 -11.13 2.50 12.51
C ASN A 444 -11.22 1.63 13.76
N ILE A 445 -11.67 2.22 14.87
CA ILE A 445 -11.80 1.56 16.16
C ILE A 445 -13.26 1.64 16.58
N SER A 446 -13.89 0.50 16.89
CA SER A 446 -15.28 0.53 17.34
C SER A 446 -15.70 -0.60 18.26
N GLY A 447 -16.69 -0.32 19.12
CA GLY A 447 -17.33 -1.34 19.96
C GLY A 447 -16.44 -1.93 21.05
N ILE A 448 -15.47 -1.16 21.55
CA ILE A 448 -14.51 -1.63 22.56
C ILE A 448 -14.55 -0.78 23.82
N VAL A 449 -14.19 -1.41 24.94
CA VAL A 449 -13.87 -0.74 26.19
C VAL A 449 -12.36 -0.84 26.38
N ALA A 450 -11.65 0.27 26.57
CA ALA A 450 -10.19 0.27 26.69
C ALA A 450 -9.73 1.02 27.95
N GLY A 451 -8.77 0.45 28.67
CA GLY A 451 -8.26 1.01 29.93
C GLY A 451 -7.22 0.11 30.59
N HIS A 452 -6.91 0.35 31.87
CA HIS A 452 -5.95 -0.45 32.64
C HIS A 452 -6.62 -1.36 33.66
N TYR A 453 -5.98 -2.49 33.98
CA TYR A 453 -6.43 -3.51 34.96
C TYR A 453 -5.68 -3.35 36.30
N PRO A 454 -6.20 -3.82 37.46
CA PRO A 454 -7.57 -3.96 37.93
C PRO A 454 -8.03 -2.84 38.90
N ASP A 455 -7.19 -1.85 39.19
CA ASP A 455 -7.40 -0.90 40.29
C ASP A 455 -7.79 0.51 39.83
N LYS A 456 -8.62 1.19 40.63
CA LYS A 456 -8.80 2.65 40.58
C LYS A 456 -7.61 3.31 41.28
N GLY A 457 -6.82 4.15 40.60
CA GLY A 457 -5.68 4.86 41.21
C GLY A 457 -4.86 5.70 40.22
N SER A 458 -3.87 6.43 40.75
CA SER A 458 -2.96 7.31 40.01
C SER A 458 -2.02 6.48 39.10
N CYS A 459 -2.27 6.56 37.80
CA CYS A 459 -1.41 5.99 36.78
C CYS A 459 -0.77 7.17 35.98
N VAL A 460 0.09 6.90 34.99
CA VAL A 460 0.80 7.96 34.23
C VAL A 460 0.74 7.74 32.70
N GLY A 461 0.21 6.61 32.21
CA GLY A 461 -0.03 6.37 30.79
C GLY A 461 -1.36 6.97 30.32
N GLY A 462 -1.58 7.11 29.01
CA GLY A 462 -2.91 7.43 28.47
C GLY A 462 -3.67 6.19 27.96
N VAL A 463 -4.89 6.35 27.48
CA VAL A 463 -5.63 5.24 26.87
C VAL A 463 -5.21 5.09 25.42
N PHE A 464 -5.56 6.05 24.55
CA PHE A 464 -5.14 6.05 23.16
C PHE A 464 -4.21 7.21 22.82
N ARG A 465 -3.14 6.90 22.07
CA ARG A 465 -2.27 7.89 21.45
C ARG A 465 -2.20 7.71 19.94
N PHE A 466 -2.25 8.82 19.22
CA PHE A 466 -2.02 8.87 17.78
C PHE A 466 -0.92 9.90 17.50
N GLU A 467 0.19 9.46 16.91
CA GLU A 467 1.35 10.26 16.55
C GLU A 467 1.58 10.19 15.04
N ASP A 468 1.65 11.33 14.36
CA ASP A 468 1.88 11.41 12.90
C ASP A 468 0.87 10.58 12.09
N CYS A 469 -0.42 10.68 12.43
CA CYS A 469 -1.49 9.85 11.87
C CYS A 469 -2.54 10.65 11.09
N LYS A 470 -3.27 9.98 10.19
CA LYS A 470 -4.37 10.60 9.42
C LYS A 470 -5.63 9.73 9.35
N ASP A 471 -6.79 10.36 9.24
CA ASP A 471 -8.07 9.70 8.95
C ASP A 471 -8.44 8.66 10.03
N ILE A 472 -8.58 9.10 11.27
CA ILE A 472 -8.88 8.24 12.41
C ILE A 472 -10.37 8.31 12.74
N LYS A 473 -10.98 7.16 13.02
CA LYS A 473 -12.36 7.06 13.49
C LYS A 473 -12.46 6.16 14.72
N VAL A 474 -12.91 6.73 15.84
CA VAL A 474 -13.27 6.00 17.06
C VAL A 474 -14.79 6.10 17.23
N ASN A 475 -15.49 4.97 17.27
CA ASN A 475 -16.96 4.96 17.31
C ASN A 475 -17.53 3.92 18.27
N ASN A 476 -18.52 4.30 19.08
CA ASN A 476 -19.14 3.40 20.06
C ASN A 476 -18.12 2.74 21.01
N SER A 477 -17.15 3.51 21.51
CA SER A 477 -16.10 3.01 22.40
C SER A 477 -16.13 3.72 23.76
N ASP A 478 -15.67 3.04 24.80
CA ASP A 478 -15.57 3.56 26.17
C ASP A 478 -14.11 3.51 26.63
N LEU A 479 -13.48 4.67 26.71
CA LEU A 479 -12.09 4.83 27.16
C LEU A 479 -12.12 5.21 28.63
N PHE A 480 -11.47 4.42 29.48
CA PHE A 480 -11.55 4.61 30.91
C PHE A 480 -10.24 4.39 31.66
N GLY A 481 -10.11 5.10 32.79
CA GLY A 481 -9.02 4.90 33.74
C GLY A 481 -7.65 5.34 33.20
N CYS A 482 -6.63 5.14 34.04
CA CYS A 482 -5.22 5.02 33.67
C CYS A 482 -4.25 6.20 33.67
N GLY A 483 -4.62 7.33 34.25
CA GLY A 483 -3.57 8.21 34.78
C GLY A 483 -3.36 9.50 34.05
N THR A 484 -2.94 9.50 32.79
CA THR A 484 -2.68 10.75 32.07
C THR A 484 -3.93 11.22 31.31
N GLU A 485 -4.24 10.64 30.15
CA GLU A 485 -5.33 11.13 29.29
C GLU A 485 -6.11 10.00 28.63
N GLY A 486 -7.40 10.22 28.34
CA GLY A 486 -8.18 9.29 27.52
C GLY A 486 -7.77 9.29 26.05
N LEU A 487 -7.32 10.44 25.55
CA LEU A 487 -6.94 10.60 24.15
C LEU A 487 -5.80 11.63 23.99
N THR A 488 -4.70 11.22 23.38
CA THR A 488 -3.55 12.10 23.08
C THR A 488 -3.30 12.10 21.57
N LEU A 489 -3.28 13.29 20.96
CA LEU A 489 -3.07 13.48 19.53
C LEU A 489 -1.84 14.35 19.30
N ASP A 490 -0.89 13.85 18.51
CA ASP A 490 0.33 14.55 18.12
C ASP A 490 0.45 14.53 16.59
N ASN A 491 0.38 15.69 15.94
CA ASN A 491 0.46 15.82 14.47
C ASN A 491 -0.58 14.96 13.73
N VAL A 492 -1.85 15.10 14.08
CA VAL A 492 -2.97 14.35 13.50
C VAL A 492 -3.80 15.21 12.55
N ASP A 493 -4.07 14.69 11.35
CA ASP A 493 -5.04 15.27 10.40
C ASP A 493 -6.29 14.40 10.32
N ASN A 494 -7.45 14.98 10.58
CA ASN A 494 -8.77 14.34 10.49
C ASN A 494 -8.98 13.18 11.49
N LEU A 495 -9.59 13.51 12.65
CA LEU A 495 -10.07 12.54 13.62
C LEU A 495 -11.58 12.71 13.88
N GLN A 496 -12.29 11.59 13.97
CA GLN A 496 -13.71 11.53 14.33
C GLN A 496 -13.91 10.63 15.56
N PHE A 497 -14.33 11.23 16.68
CA PHE A 497 -14.68 10.54 17.92
C PHE A 497 -16.19 10.60 18.17
N ILE A 498 -16.87 9.50 17.87
CA ILE A 498 -18.33 9.48 17.69
C ILE A 498 -18.99 8.51 18.68
N ASN A 499 -20.11 8.91 19.30
CA ASN A 499 -20.90 8.01 20.17
C ASN A 499 -20.07 7.33 21.27
N SER A 500 -19.01 7.98 21.73
CA SER A 500 -17.99 7.36 22.57
C SER A 500 -17.85 8.09 23.89
N THR A 501 -17.24 7.44 24.88
CA THR A 501 -17.06 8.00 26.22
C THR A 501 -15.59 8.04 26.60
N ILE A 502 -15.16 9.12 27.26
CA ILE A 502 -13.91 9.18 28.03
C ILE A 502 -14.29 9.43 29.48
N ARG A 503 -13.83 8.57 30.40
CA ARG A 503 -14.17 8.68 31.82
C ARG A 503 -13.10 8.20 32.78
N ASP A 504 -13.19 8.66 34.02
CA ASP A 504 -12.34 8.18 35.12
C ASP A 504 -10.82 8.38 34.85
N CYS A 505 -10.42 9.32 33.98
CA CYS A 505 -9.00 9.65 33.73
C CYS A 505 -8.44 10.58 34.81
N SER A 506 -7.18 10.35 35.22
CA SER A 506 -6.63 11.02 36.41
C SER A 506 -5.97 12.36 36.13
N TYR A 507 -5.24 12.60 35.03
CA TYR A 507 -4.61 13.91 34.78
C TYR A 507 -5.48 14.78 33.89
N GLY A 508 -6.20 14.20 32.93
CA GLY A 508 -7.07 14.97 32.06
C GLY A 508 -7.87 14.15 31.07
N ILE A 509 -8.65 14.87 30.26
CA ILE A 509 -9.54 14.26 29.27
C ILE A 509 -8.74 13.95 28.01
N MET A 510 -8.03 14.95 27.47
CA MET A 510 -7.28 14.85 26.22
C MET A 510 -6.27 15.97 26.01
N THR A 511 -5.23 15.67 25.21
CA THR A 511 -4.34 16.66 24.59
C THR A 511 -4.37 16.54 23.07
N ILE A 512 -4.42 17.69 22.40
CA ILE A 512 -4.46 17.85 20.94
C ILE A 512 -3.33 18.78 20.52
N ASN A 513 -2.25 18.24 19.97
CA ASN A 513 -1.04 18.98 19.59
C ASN A 513 -0.84 18.98 18.07
N ASN A 514 -0.62 20.15 17.49
CA ASN A 514 -0.33 20.35 16.06
C ASN A 514 -1.31 19.58 15.14
N SER A 515 -2.58 19.52 15.51
CA SER A 515 -3.56 18.63 14.88
C SER A 515 -4.75 19.41 14.33
N THR A 516 -5.27 18.98 13.19
CA THR A 516 -6.33 19.70 12.46
C THR A 516 -7.47 18.76 12.08
N ASN A 517 -8.66 19.34 11.82
CA ASN A 517 -9.87 18.59 11.46
C ASN A 517 -10.31 17.57 12.54
N ILE A 518 -10.19 17.93 13.82
CA ILE A 518 -10.56 17.06 14.93
C ILE A 518 -12.04 17.27 15.30
N SER A 519 -12.79 16.19 15.43
CA SER A 519 -14.23 16.25 15.69
C SER A 519 -14.70 15.24 16.72
N PHE A 520 -15.50 15.71 17.66
CA PHE A 520 -16.17 14.95 18.70
C PHE A 520 -17.68 15.11 18.50
N TYR A 521 -18.38 14.00 18.29
CA TYR A 521 -19.81 14.02 17.99
C TYR A 521 -20.59 13.04 18.88
N ASN A 522 -21.64 13.53 19.55
CA ASN A 522 -22.52 12.70 20.37
C ASN A 522 -21.76 11.88 21.43
N SER A 523 -20.73 12.47 22.03
CA SER A 523 -19.78 11.79 22.91
C SER A 523 -19.83 12.36 24.34
N THR A 524 -19.43 11.56 25.33
CA THR A 524 -19.48 11.94 26.75
C THR A 524 -18.08 11.99 27.36
N PHE A 525 -17.78 13.05 28.09
CA PHE A 525 -16.52 13.24 28.82
C PHE A 525 -16.86 13.46 30.29
N LYS A 526 -16.61 12.46 31.15
CA LYS A 526 -17.14 12.49 32.51
C LYS A 526 -16.23 11.96 33.60
N ASP A 527 -16.43 12.47 34.81
CA ASP A 527 -15.80 11.93 36.03
C ASP A 527 -14.24 11.90 35.94
N ASN A 528 -13.63 12.83 35.18
CA ASN A 528 -12.16 12.97 35.05
C ASN A 528 -11.59 13.99 36.06
N MET A 529 -10.30 13.89 36.41
CA MET A 529 -9.72 14.64 37.54
C MET A 529 -8.36 15.34 37.27
N GLU A 530 -7.88 16.09 38.29
CA GLU A 530 -6.48 16.49 38.61
C GLU A 530 -5.84 17.68 37.86
N PHE A 531 -5.24 17.51 36.67
CA PHE A 531 -4.25 18.47 36.15
C PHE A 531 -4.72 19.33 34.96
N TYR A 532 -5.30 18.73 33.92
CA TYR A 532 -5.70 19.37 32.66
C TYR A 532 -7.07 18.83 32.23
N SER A 533 -7.74 19.51 31.31
CA SER A 533 -9.06 19.12 30.80
C SER A 533 -8.96 18.66 29.33
N ILE A 534 -9.44 19.50 28.42
CA ILE A 534 -9.25 19.48 26.99
C ILE A 534 -8.15 20.52 26.70
N ASN A 535 -6.95 20.03 26.40
CA ASN A 535 -5.79 20.85 26.08
C ASN A 535 -5.56 20.86 24.57
N ALA A 536 -5.50 22.04 23.95
CA ALA A 536 -5.21 22.19 22.52
C ALA A 536 -4.06 23.17 22.27
N ILE A 537 -3.06 22.71 21.53
CA ILE A 537 -1.84 23.44 21.19
C ILE A 537 -1.68 23.42 19.68
N HIS A 538 -1.65 24.60 19.05
CA HIS A 538 -1.62 24.78 17.59
C HIS A 538 -2.64 23.89 16.85
N SER A 539 -3.87 23.79 17.36
CA SER A 539 -4.84 22.78 16.91
C SER A 539 -6.27 23.28 16.78
N ASP A 540 -7.03 22.63 15.89
CA ASP A 540 -8.45 22.92 15.65
C ASP A 540 -9.34 21.72 15.99
N ALA A 541 -10.35 21.93 16.85
CA ALA A 541 -11.32 20.88 17.16
C ALA A 541 -12.77 21.36 17.34
N SER A 542 -13.71 20.45 17.10
CA SER A 542 -15.15 20.70 17.24
C SER A 542 -15.83 19.67 18.14
N PHE A 543 -16.69 20.14 19.02
CA PHE A 543 -17.50 19.32 19.93
C PHE A 543 -18.98 19.58 19.63
N VAL A 544 -19.71 18.55 19.20
CA VAL A 544 -21.09 18.69 18.75
C VAL A 544 -21.94 17.62 19.44
N LYS A 545 -23.02 18.03 20.13
CA LYS A 545 -23.87 17.11 20.92
C LYS A 545 -23.11 16.34 22.00
N CYS A 546 -22.08 16.95 22.57
CA CYS A 546 -21.28 16.30 23.61
C CYS A 546 -21.84 16.59 25.01
N ASN A 547 -21.55 15.69 25.95
CA ASN A 547 -21.83 15.89 27.38
C ASN A 547 -20.51 15.94 28.13
N ILE A 548 -20.14 17.09 28.68
CA ILE A 548 -18.96 17.29 29.51
C ILE A 548 -19.43 17.44 30.94
N VAL A 549 -19.35 16.37 31.74
CA VAL A 549 -20.07 16.29 33.01
C VAL A 549 -19.25 15.79 34.18
N ASN A 550 -19.45 16.35 35.38
CA ASN A 550 -18.84 15.88 36.62
C ASN A 550 -17.29 15.83 36.63
N ASN A 551 -16.60 16.64 35.82
CA ASN A 551 -15.14 16.66 35.83
C ASN A 551 -14.62 17.57 36.96
N LYS A 552 -13.53 17.20 37.64
CA LYS A 552 -12.97 17.92 38.79
C LYS A 552 -11.48 18.21 38.63
N ILE A 553 -11.14 19.43 38.21
CA ILE A 553 -9.78 19.81 37.76
C ILE A 553 -9.35 21.05 38.53
N LEU A 554 -8.53 20.86 39.58
CA LEU A 554 -8.21 21.91 40.56
C LEU A 554 -6.72 22.30 40.56
N SER A 555 -5.99 21.99 39.49
CA SER A 555 -4.60 22.44 39.31
C SER A 555 -4.50 23.96 39.31
N GLU A 556 -3.58 24.51 40.11
CA GLU A 556 -3.33 25.96 40.20
C GLU A 556 -2.78 26.52 38.88
N ASP A 557 -1.98 25.73 38.13
CA ASP A 557 -1.27 26.17 36.93
C ASP A 557 -2.06 25.94 35.63
N SER A 558 -3.08 25.08 35.64
CA SER A 558 -3.68 24.55 34.41
C SER A 558 -5.15 24.09 34.51
N GLY A 559 -5.88 24.54 35.53
CA GLY A 559 -7.23 24.08 35.85
C GLY A 559 -8.37 24.58 34.95
N ASP A 560 -8.15 24.95 33.69
CA ASP A 560 -9.22 25.37 32.79
C ASP A 560 -9.99 24.16 32.23
N LEU A 561 -11.27 24.29 31.84
CA LEU A 561 -12.01 23.21 31.13
C LEU A 561 -11.66 23.11 29.64
N PHE A 562 -11.22 24.21 29.05
CA PHE A 562 -10.67 24.29 27.70
C PHE A 562 -9.40 25.13 27.75
N ASN A 563 -8.25 24.47 27.78
CA ASN A 563 -6.93 25.11 27.79
C ASN A 563 -6.38 25.19 26.36
N LEU A 564 -6.17 26.41 25.86
CA LEU A 564 -5.77 26.68 24.48
C LEU A 564 -4.53 27.56 24.45
N ASP A 565 -3.71 27.40 23.41
CA ASP A 565 -2.79 28.45 23.02
C ASP A 565 -3.43 29.47 22.06
N ILE A 566 -2.70 30.55 21.79
CA ILE A 566 -3.17 31.65 20.92
C ILE A 566 -3.39 31.24 19.45
N TYR A 567 -2.93 30.06 19.03
CA TYR A 567 -3.03 29.58 17.66
C TYR A 567 -4.17 28.58 17.45
N SER A 568 -4.62 27.94 18.52
CA SER A 568 -5.68 26.93 18.50
C SER A 568 -7.07 27.53 18.34
N LYS A 569 -8.00 26.81 17.71
CA LYS A 569 -9.42 27.22 17.64
C LYS A 569 -10.38 26.08 17.95
N LEU A 570 -11.24 26.29 18.92
CA LEU A 570 -12.28 25.33 19.28
C LEU A 570 -13.70 25.83 19.00
N SER A 571 -14.60 24.88 18.77
CA SER A 571 -16.04 25.13 18.76
C SER A 571 -16.78 24.08 19.56
N VAL A 572 -17.77 24.50 20.34
CA VAL A 572 -18.65 23.64 21.12
C VAL A 572 -20.07 24.02 20.77
N SER A 573 -20.87 23.04 20.33
CA SER A 573 -22.24 23.29 19.92
C SER A 573 -23.23 22.20 20.31
N ASP A 574 -24.47 22.59 20.58
CA ASP A 574 -25.58 21.70 20.91
C ASP A 574 -25.25 20.71 22.04
N SER A 575 -24.43 21.14 23.00
CA SER A 575 -23.77 20.29 24.00
C SER A 575 -24.17 20.68 25.44
N THR A 576 -23.92 19.78 26.38
CA THR A 576 -24.14 20.00 27.82
C THR A 576 -22.81 20.11 28.55
N ILE A 577 -22.68 21.12 29.40
CA ILE A 577 -21.56 21.29 30.33
C ILE A 577 -22.18 21.35 31.73
N GLU A 578 -22.10 20.26 32.49
CA GLU A 578 -22.84 20.11 33.76
C GLU A 578 -21.98 19.59 34.92
N ASN A 579 -22.10 20.21 36.10
CA ASN A 579 -21.47 19.80 37.36
C ASN A 579 -19.94 19.66 37.30
N ASN A 580 -19.26 20.42 36.45
CA ASN A 580 -17.80 20.45 36.43
C ASN A 580 -17.29 21.43 37.51
N SER A 581 -16.22 21.05 38.20
CA SER A 581 -15.52 21.87 39.18
C SER A 581 -14.11 22.13 38.66
N VAL A 582 -13.88 23.31 38.09
CA VAL A 582 -12.62 23.71 37.45
C VAL A 582 -12.28 25.16 37.78
N LYS A 583 -11.04 25.60 37.50
CA LYS A 583 -10.62 26.99 37.76
C LYS A 583 -11.33 28.00 36.85
N ASN A 584 -11.29 27.79 35.54
CA ASN A 584 -12.06 28.60 34.58
C ASN A 584 -12.65 27.75 33.47
N LEU A 585 -13.63 28.28 32.74
CA LEU A 585 -14.15 27.62 31.55
C LEU A 585 -13.07 27.53 30.44
N THR A 586 -12.28 28.59 30.24
CA THR A 586 -11.19 28.63 29.25
C THR A 586 -10.20 29.75 29.56
N ASN A 587 -8.94 29.60 29.15
CA ASN A 587 -7.92 30.64 29.19
C ASN A 587 -7.96 31.60 27.97
N GLU A 588 -8.43 31.15 26.79
CA GLU A 588 -8.40 31.94 25.54
C GLU A 588 -9.80 32.15 24.95
N LYS A 589 -10.55 33.10 25.54
CA LYS A 589 -11.98 33.34 25.21
C LYS A 589 -12.26 33.67 23.74
N ASN A 590 -11.29 34.25 23.02
CA ASN A 590 -11.46 34.62 21.60
C ASN A 590 -11.26 33.43 20.65
N ASN A 591 -10.68 32.34 21.14
CA ASN A 591 -10.29 31.19 20.36
C ASN A 591 -11.26 30.00 20.53
N ILE A 592 -12.31 30.17 21.33
CA ILE A 592 -13.37 29.18 21.49
C ILE A 592 -14.75 29.79 21.26
N THR A 593 -15.61 29.06 20.56
CA THR A 593 -17.00 29.46 20.32
C THR A 593 -17.98 28.48 20.96
N PHE A 594 -19.01 29.00 21.60
CA PHE A 594 -20.08 28.23 22.21
C PHE A 594 -21.42 28.55 21.54
N LYS A 595 -22.17 27.53 21.14
CA LYS A 595 -23.50 27.69 20.52
C LYS A 595 -24.49 26.68 21.07
N ASN A 596 -25.66 27.13 21.53
CA ASN A 596 -26.70 26.25 22.07
C ASN A 596 -26.20 25.32 23.18
N ILE A 597 -25.51 25.89 24.18
CA ILE A 597 -24.94 25.11 25.29
C ILE A 597 -25.86 25.16 26.51
N VAL A 598 -26.06 23.99 27.12
CA VAL A 598 -26.71 23.88 28.42
C VAL A 598 -25.63 23.88 29.51
N PHE A 599 -25.54 24.96 30.28
CA PHE A 599 -24.71 25.04 31.47
C PHE A 599 -25.54 24.78 32.72
N LYS A 600 -25.10 23.87 33.59
CA LYS A 600 -25.82 23.54 34.83
C LYS A 600 -24.87 23.12 35.95
N GLY A 601 -24.98 23.75 37.13
CA GLY A 601 -24.29 23.28 38.35
C GLY A 601 -22.75 23.28 38.29
N ASN A 602 -22.13 23.96 37.32
CA ASN A 602 -20.68 24.08 37.27
C ASN A 602 -20.16 25.07 38.32
N ASP A 603 -18.98 24.77 38.85
CA ASP A 603 -18.24 25.57 39.81
C ASP A 603 -16.95 26.04 39.15
N PHE A 604 -16.85 27.34 38.87
CA PHE A 604 -15.71 27.99 38.23
C PHE A 604 -15.15 29.07 39.17
N ASP A 605 -13.88 28.98 39.56
CA ASP A 605 -13.26 29.83 40.61
C ASP A 605 -13.25 31.34 40.27
N ASN A 606 -13.32 31.74 38.99
CA ASN A 606 -13.40 33.16 38.61
C ASN A 606 -14.29 33.42 37.37
N ASN A 607 -15.42 34.09 37.62
CA ASN A 607 -16.37 34.74 36.68
C ASN A 607 -17.09 33.85 35.64
#